data_AF-A0A1K1T528-F1
#
_entry.id   AF-A0A1K1T528-F1
#
_cell.length_a   1.000
_cell.length_b   1.000
_cell.length_c   1.000
_cell.angle_alpha   90.00
_cell.angle_beta   90.00
_cell.angle_gamma   90.00
#
_symmetry.space_group_name_H-M   'P 1'
#
loop_
_entity.id
_entity.type
_entity.pdbx_description
1 polymer ?
#
loop_
_entity_poly.entity_id
_entity_poly.type
_entity_poly.pdbx_seq_one_letter_code
_entity_poly.pdbx_strand_id
1 'polypeptide(L)'
;MPWRELKPMDLKVMFIAEYLSEKHSFSRLCQDYQISRKTGYKWVERYELEGPSGLDERSRRRHNQTYVVPLVVRQAIIELR
;
A
#
# COMPACT_ATOMS: atom_id res chain seq x y z
N MET A 1 15.91 -24.52 8.77
CA MET A 1 16.23 -23.21 8.16
C MET A 1 15.03 -22.30 8.40
N PRO A 2 15.08 -21.35 9.34
CA PRO A 2 13.94 -20.47 9.56
C PRO A 2 13.92 -19.46 8.41
N TRP A 3 13.12 -19.75 7.39
CA TRP A 3 12.85 -18.82 6.31
C TRP A 3 12.23 -17.57 6.93
N ARG A 4 12.86 -16.42 6.68
CA ARG A 4 12.37 -15.15 7.21
C ARG A 4 11.13 -14.77 6.40
N GLU A 5 9.95 -15.04 6.95
CA GLU A 5 8.68 -14.61 6.36
C GLU A 5 8.63 -13.08 6.34
N LEU A 6 8.84 -12.48 5.17
CA LEU A 6 8.70 -11.04 4.99
C LEU A 6 7.22 -10.71 4.75
N LYS A 7 6.65 -9.86 5.62
CA LYS A 7 5.30 -9.34 5.41
C LYS A 7 5.33 -8.23 4.36
N PRO A 8 4.20 -7.94 3.69
CA PRO A 8 4.13 -6.83 2.74
C PRO A 8 4.57 -5.48 3.32
N MET A 9 4.34 -5.23 4.61
CA MET A 9 4.80 -4.01 5.27
C MET A 9 6.32 -3.95 5.39
N ASP A 10 6.97 -5.07 5.72
CA ASP A 10 8.43 -5.14 5.85
C ASP A 10 9.10 -4.79 4.51
N LEU A 11 8.56 -5.29 3.41
CA LEU A 11 9.04 -4.96 2.06
C LEU A 11 8.93 -3.47 1.73
N LYS A 12 7.84 -2.80 2.13
CA LYS A 12 7.68 -1.35 1.94
C LYS A 12 8.70 -0.55 2.74
N VAL A 13 8.91 -0.93 4.00
CA VAL A 13 9.87 -0.24 4.88
C VAL A 13 11.29 -0.40 4.34
N MET A 14 11.68 -1.62 3.93
CA MET A 14 12.99 -1.87 3.33
C MET A 14 13.17 -1.09 2.01
N PHE A 15 12.12 -1.03 1.16
CA PHE A 15 12.16 -0.23 -0.06
C PHE A 15 12.44 1.25 0.21
N ILE A 16 11.76 1.85 1.20
CA ILE A 16 11.99 3.25 1.58
C ILE A 16 13.37 3.47 2.18
N ALA A 17 13.84 2.56 3.04
CA ALA A 17 15.18 2.64 3.61
C ALA A 17 16.26 2.67 2.51
N GLU A 18 16.13 1.81 1.48
CA GLU A 18 17.09 1.80 0.39
C GLU A 18 16.91 2.93 -0.62
N TYR A 19 15.69 3.44 -0.79
CA TYR A 19 15.48 4.70 -1.50
C TYR A 19 16.24 5.86 -0.83
N LEU A 20 16.12 6.00 0.49
CA LEU A 20 16.80 7.05 1.28
C LEU A 20 18.32 6.88 1.31
N SER A 21 18.84 5.68 1.04
CA SER A 21 20.27 5.46 0.93
C SER A 21 20.89 6.07 -0.33
N GLU A 22 20.08 6.37 -1.35
CA GLU A 22 20.46 6.92 -2.66
C GLU A 22 21.52 6.09 -3.42
N LYS A 23 21.77 4.84 -3.02
CA LYS A 23 22.82 3.98 -3.61
C LYS A 23 22.48 3.44 -5.00
N HIS A 24 21.19 3.37 -5.33
CA HIS A 24 20.70 2.77 -6.56
C HIS A 24 19.80 3.74 -7.32
N SER A 25 19.83 3.66 -8.64
CA SER A 25 18.84 4.38 -9.45
C SER A 25 17.44 3.88 -9.11
N PHE A 26 16.46 4.78 -9.15
CA PHE A 26 15.07 4.47 -8.81
C PHE A 26 14.51 3.30 -9.62
N SER A 27 14.85 3.23 -10.92
CA SER A 27 14.45 2.14 -11.81
C SER A 27 15.02 0.79 -11.36
N ARG A 28 16.29 0.77 -10.93
CA ARG A 28 16.93 -0.46 -10.43
C ARG A 28 16.32 -0.91 -9.12
N LEU A 29 16.12 0.03 -8.18
CA LEU A 29 15.46 -0.25 -6.91
C LEU A 29 14.05 -0.84 -7.10
N CYS A 30 13.23 -0.27 -7.99
CA CYS A 30 11.91 -0.83 -8.31
C CYS A 30 11.99 -2.24 -8.89
N GLN A 31 13.01 -2.53 -9.72
CA GLN A 31 13.23 -3.85 -10.29
C GLN A 31 13.61 -4.88 -9.21
N ASP A 32 14.52 -4.52 -8.29
CA ASP A 32 14.98 -5.40 -7.21
C ASP A 32 13.82 -5.80 -6.27
N TYR A 33 12.88 -4.88 -6.03
CA TYR A 33 11.67 -5.12 -5.24
C TYR A 33 10.46 -5.64 -6.05
N GLN A 34 10.63 -5.87 -7.36
CA GLN A 34 9.59 -6.38 -8.28
C GLN A 34 8.30 -5.53 -8.27
N ILE A 35 8.44 -4.21 -8.13
CA ILE A 35 7.31 -3.27 -8.21
C ILE A 35 7.41 -2.38 -9.44
N SER A 36 6.26 -1.88 -9.90
CA SER A 36 6.26 -0.84 -10.92
C SER A 36 6.84 0.47 -10.36
N ARG A 37 7.50 1.26 -11.22
CA ARG A 37 7.94 2.63 -10.85
C ARG A 37 6.81 3.49 -10.30
N LYS A 38 5.59 3.36 -10.85
CA LYS A 38 4.39 4.04 -10.37
C LYS A 38 4.08 3.71 -8.91
N THR A 39 4.22 2.43 -8.53
CA THR A 39 4.04 2.00 -7.13
C THR A 39 5.11 2.59 -6.23
N GLY A 40 6.37 2.53 -6.67
CA GLY A 40 7.49 3.11 -5.94
C GLY A 40 7.29 4.60 -5.67
N TYR A 41 6.97 5.39 -6.71
CA TYR A 41 6.81 6.85 -6.56
C TYR A 41 5.69 7.18 -5.60
N LYS A 42 4.58 6.44 -5.66
CA LYS A 42 3.47 6.58 -4.72
C LYS A 42 3.87 6.29 -3.27
N TRP A 43 4.74 5.31 -3.03
CA TRP A 43 5.21 5.02 -1.66
C TRP A 43 6.15 6.10 -1.15
N VAL A 44 7.07 6.57 -1.99
CA VAL A 44 7.97 7.69 -1.69
C VAL A 44 7.17 8.96 -1.36
N GLU A 45 6.27 9.37 -2.25
CA GLU A 45 5.43 10.55 -2.07
C GLU A 45 4.66 10.50 -0.74
N ARG A 46 4.07 9.35 -0.41
CA ARG A 46 3.36 9.18 0.85
C ARG A 46 4.27 9.23 2.06
N TYR A 47 5.46 8.64 1.96
CA TYR A 47 6.43 8.66 3.04
C TYR A 47 6.97 10.07 3.28
N GLU A 48 7.24 10.84 2.23
CA GLU A 48 7.68 12.23 2.34
C GLU A 48 6.60 13.12 2.98
N LEU A 49 5.32 12.85 2.72
CA LEU A 49 4.20 13.62 3.26
C LEU A 49 3.80 13.23 4.69
N GLU A 50 3.80 11.94 5.01
CA GLU A 50 3.18 11.40 6.23
C GLU A 50 4.18 10.62 7.12
N GLY A 51 5.42 10.44 6.65
CA GLY A 51 6.40 9.59 7.31
C GLY A 51 6.03 8.10 7.24
N PRO A 52 6.41 7.28 8.24
CA PRO A 52 6.14 5.85 8.25
C PRO A 52 4.66 5.46 8.09
N SER A 53 3.72 6.27 8.60
CA SER A 53 2.27 6.02 8.49
C SER A 53 1.77 6.10 7.05
N GLY A 54 2.48 6.78 6.15
CA GLY A 54 2.17 6.83 4.73
C GLY A 54 2.23 5.47 4.02
N LEU A 55 2.91 4.48 4.62
CA LEU A 55 3.05 3.12 4.08
C LEU A 55 1.90 2.19 4.48
N ASP A 56 1.07 2.61 5.45
CA ASP A 56 -0.09 1.85 5.91
C ASP A 56 -1.05 1.52 4.77
N GLU A 57 -1.73 0.38 4.91
CA GLU A 57 -2.72 -0.02 3.93
C GLU A 57 -3.89 0.97 3.95
N ARG A 58 -4.16 1.57 2.78
CA ARG A 58 -5.34 2.39 2.58
C ARG A 58 -6.44 1.59 1.92
N SER A 59 -7.67 1.93 2.26
CA SER A 59 -8.85 1.35 1.64
C SER A 59 -8.76 1.42 0.11
N ARG A 60 -9.12 0.32 -0.55
CA ARG A 60 -9.25 0.25 -2.01
C ARG A 60 -10.61 0.78 -2.49
N ARG A 61 -11.49 1.18 -1.57
CA ARG A 61 -12.81 1.72 -1.88
C ARG A 61 -12.64 3.04 -2.64
N ARG A 62 -13.47 3.26 -3.66
CA ARG A 62 -13.58 4.57 -4.31
C ARG A 62 -13.89 5.65 -3.28
N HIS A 63 -13.21 6.78 -3.35
CA HIS A 63 -13.41 7.90 -2.44
C HIS A 63 -14.82 8.49 -2.53
N ASN A 64 -15.34 8.60 -3.75
CA ASN A 64 -16.71 9.02 -3.98
C ASN A 64 -17.54 7.84 -4.50
N GLN A 65 -18.65 7.55 -3.83
CA GLN A 65 -19.60 6.53 -4.26
C GLN A 65 -20.97 7.19 -4.39
N THR A 66 -21.40 7.42 -5.62
CA THR A 66 -22.69 8.06 -5.93
C THR A 66 -23.87 7.17 -5.52
N TYR A 67 -23.76 5.87 -5.74
CA TYR A 67 -24.81 4.91 -5.44
C TYR A 67 -24.50 4.18 -4.14
N VAL A 68 -25.07 4.68 -3.05
CA VAL A 68 -24.99 4.06 -1.72
C VAL A 68 -26.28 3.32 -1.45
N VAL A 69 -26.20 2.00 -1.25
CA VAL A 69 -27.36 1.18 -0.89
C VAL A 69 -27.93 1.67 0.46
N PRO A 70 -29.25 1.93 0.57
CA PRO A 70 -29.88 2.32 1.83
C PRO A 70 -29.60 1.32 2.95
N LEU A 71 -29.47 1.81 4.19
CA LEU A 71 -29.13 0.96 5.34
C LEU A 71 -30.12 -0.20 5.53
N VAL A 72 -31.41 0.07 5.33
CA VAL A 72 -32.50 -0.92 5.45
C VAL A 72 -32.28 -2.10 4.50
N VAL A 73 -31.88 -1.84 3.25
CA VAL A 73 -31.62 -2.90 2.26
C VAL A 73 -30.39 -3.72 2.66
N ARG A 74 -29.34 -3.08 3.19
CA ARG A 74 -28.15 -3.80 3.67
C ARG A 74 -28.48 -4.71 4.86
N GLN A 75 -29.28 -4.21 5.80
CA GLN A 75 -29.66 -4.95 7.00
C GLN A 75 -30.49 -6.19 6.63
N ALA A 76 -31.47 -6.02 5.73
CA ALA A 76 -32.26 -7.13 5.21
C ALA A 76 -31.40 -8.22 4.53
N ILE A 77 -30.35 -7.83 3.78
CA ILE A 77 -29.42 -8.81 3.17
C ILE A 77 -28.62 -9.57 4.24
N ILE A 78 -28.17 -8.90 5.30
CA ILE A 78 -27.39 -9.53 6.37
C ILE A 78 -28.25 -10.54 7.15
N GLU A 79 -29.52 -10.20 7.39
CA GLU A 79 -30.48 -11.07 8.12
C GLU A 79 -30.91 -12.31 7.33
N LEU A 80 -30.68 -12.34 6.01
CA LEU A 80 -30.96 -13.52 5.16
C LEU A 80 -29.87 -14.59 5.21
N ARG A 81 -28.75 -14.36 5.92
CA ARG A 81 -27.61 -15.28 6.02
C ARG A 81 -27.62 -16.07 7.32
#